data_AF-A0A2M8C6M2-F1
#
_entry.id   AF-A0A2M8C6M2-F1
#
_cell.length_a   1.000
_cell.length_b   1.000
_cell.length_c   1.000
_cell.angle_alpha   90.00
_cell.angle_beta   90.00
_cell.angle_gamma   90.00
#
_symmetry.space_group_name_H-M   'P 1'
#
loop_
_entity.id
_entity.type
_entity.pdbx_description
1 polymer ?
#
loop_
_entity_poly.entity_id
_entity_poly.type
_entity_poly.pdbx_seq_one_letter_code
_entity_poly.pdbx_strand_id
1 'polypeptide(L)'
;MTPFDIIIIGALAIVFVIIIRKIPGDDENQVSNVKKGWNFPSITLSLPKISTAKFNWSVLTKMWKKETVAGASDWRKETAEVEAKKEVPAKLESIMLGHADSLLKQGKIQQAEKIYIDLATKFPNEPKIYSRLGVIYLKQKNYADARDCFLQSLKYDDTEAPRHYNLAMAYIGMNSPEKAKVSLKKALSLDPKDKYQNILDKISGE
;
A
#
# COMPACT_ATOMS: atom_id res chain seq x y z
N MET A 1 19.48 -28.21 -13.43
CA MET A 1 18.61 -27.03 -13.33
C MET A 1 18.15 -26.96 -11.89
N THR A 2 18.63 -25.97 -11.16
CA THR A 2 18.35 -25.78 -9.73
C THR A 2 16.96 -25.15 -9.55
N PRO A 3 16.34 -25.25 -8.36
CA PRO A 3 15.06 -24.61 -8.07
C PRO A 3 15.07 -23.09 -8.35
N PHE A 4 16.23 -22.44 -8.22
CA PHE A 4 16.42 -21.03 -8.55
C PHE A 4 16.33 -20.74 -10.06
N ASP A 5 16.78 -21.67 -10.92
CA ASP A 5 16.73 -21.49 -12.37
C ASP A 5 15.28 -21.50 -12.89
N ILE A 6 14.40 -22.28 -12.25
CA ILE A 6 12.97 -22.37 -12.61
C ILE A 6 12.25 -21.07 -12.24
N ILE A 7 12.61 -20.45 -11.11
CA ILE A 7 12.05 -19.17 -10.67
C ILE A 7 12.47 -18.04 -11.62
N ILE A 8 13.73 -18.03 -12.08
CA ILE A 8 14.23 -17.04 -13.03
C ILE A 8 13.55 -17.18 -14.39
N ILE A 9 13.38 -18.40 -14.90
CA ILE A 9 12.69 -18.67 -16.17
C ILE A 9 11.21 -18.27 -16.07
N GLY A 10 10.55 -18.54 -14.93
CA GLY A 10 9.18 -18.10 -14.66
C GLY A 10 9.05 -16.58 -14.63
N ALA A 11 9.98 -15.87 -13.96
CA ALA A 11 10.00 -14.42 -13.92
C ALA A 11 10.20 -13.79 -15.31
N LEU A 12 11.09 -14.37 -16.13
CA LEU A 12 11.33 -13.92 -17.51
C LEU A 12 10.11 -14.14 -18.41
N ALA A 13 9.38 -15.26 -18.24
CA ALA A 13 8.15 -15.52 -18.99
C ALA A 13 7.02 -14.54 -18.61
N ILE A 14 6.91 -14.17 -17.34
CA ILE A 14 5.91 -13.18 -16.87
C ILE A 14 6.23 -11.79 -17.41
N VAL A 15 7.49 -11.37 -17.39
CA VAL A 15 7.94 -10.10 -17.99
C VAL A 15 7.68 -10.10 -19.50
N PHE A 16 7.94 -11.21 -20.19
CA PHE A 16 7.66 -11.38 -21.61
C PHE A 16 6.15 -11.23 -21.93
N VAL A 17 5.27 -11.79 -21.09
CA VAL A 17 3.80 -11.66 -21.24
C VAL A 17 3.31 -10.24 -20.95
N ILE A 18 3.89 -9.54 -19.97
CA ILE A 18 3.55 -8.15 -19.65
C ILE A 18 3.95 -7.20 -20.79
N ILE A 19 5.11 -7.45 -21.42
CA ILE A 19 5.59 -6.65 -22.56
C ILE A 19 4.68 -6.84 -23.78
N ILE A 20 4.23 -8.06 -24.07
CA ILE A 20 3.27 -8.34 -25.15
C ILE A 20 1.91 -7.67 -24.88
N ARG A 21 1.44 -7.64 -23.63
CA ARG A 21 0.15 -7.02 -23.26
C ARG A 21 0.13 -5.49 -23.34
N LYS A 22 1.28 -4.81 -23.43
CA LYS A 22 1.36 -3.35 -23.49
C LYS A 22 1.34 -2.78 -24.92
N ILE A 23 1.21 -3.65 -25.93
CA ILE A 23 1.07 -3.26 -27.34
C ILE A 23 -0.43 -3.23 -27.67
N PRO A 24 -1.05 -2.05 -27.89
CA PRO A 24 -2.43 -1.97 -28.36
C PRO A 24 -2.43 -2.07 -29.89
N GLY A 25 -3.08 -3.09 -30.43
CA GLY A 25 -3.36 -3.16 -31.86
C GLY A 25 -2.94 -4.48 -32.50
N ASP A 26 -3.96 -5.16 -33.01
CA ASP A 26 -3.94 -6.39 -33.80
C ASP A 26 -3.30 -6.15 -35.18
N ASP A 27 -1.97 -5.99 -35.23
CA ASP A 27 -1.25 -5.74 -36.47
C ASP A 27 0.05 -6.57 -36.55
N GLU A 28 -0.05 -7.73 -37.22
CA GLU A 28 0.99 -8.76 -37.39
C GLU A 28 2.30 -8.20 -37.97
N ASN A 29 2.24 -7.07 -38.67
CA ASN A 29 3.38 -6.41 -39.31
C ASN A 29 4.33 -5.70 -38.32
N GLN A 30 3.84 -5.24 -37.16
CA GLN A 30 4.69 -4.57 -36.16
C GLN A 30 5.65 -5.55 -35.46
N VAL A 31 5.22 -6.80 -35.28
CA VAL A 31 6.02 -7.87 -34.64
C VAL A 31 7.23 -8.27 -35.50
N SER A 32 7.11 -8.17 -36.83
CA SER A 32 8.17 -8.52 -37.77
C SER A 32 9.35 -7.53 -37.77
N ASN A 33 9.07 -6.23 -37.55
CA ASN A 33 10.09 -5.18 -37.52
C ASN A 33 10.85 -5.14 -36.19
N VAL A 34 10.22 -5.55 -35.09
CA VAL A 34 10.89 -5.69 -33.78
C VAL A 34 11.96 -6.80 -33.82
N LYS A 35 11.79 -7.84 -34.64
CA LYS A 35 12.78 -8.93 -34.79
C LYS A 35 14.10 -8.51 -35.45
N LYS A 36 14.13 -7.40 -36.20
CA LYS A 36 15.30 -7.01 -37.03
C LYS A 36 16.33 -6.14 -36.31
N GLY A 37 16.08 -5.71 -35.07
CA GLY A 37 16.94 -4.76 -34.35
C GLY A 37 17.63 -5.27 -33.09
N TRP A 38 17.43 -6.53 -32.69
CA TRP A 38 17.94 -7.03 -31.41
C TRP A 38 19.30 -7.72 -31.58
N ASN A 39 20.37 -7.00 -31.23
CA ASN A 39 21.71 -7.56 -31.10
C ASN A 39 21.86 -8.12 -29.67
N PHE A 40 21.59 -9.42 -29.49
CA PHE A 40 21.85 -10.09 -28.22
C PHE A 40 23.37 -10.26 -28.04
N PRO A 41 23.95 -9.93 -26.86
CA PRO A 41 25.33 -10.33 -26.57
C PRO A 41 25.43 -11.85 -26.63
N SER A 42 26.37 -12.36 -27.41
CA SER A 42 26.61 -13.79 -27.59
C SER A 42 27.16 -14.41 -26.30
N ILE A 43 26.26 -14.85 -25.43
CA ILE A 43 26.63 -15.72 -24.31
C ILE A 43 26.86 -17.11 -24.89
N THR A 44 28.12 -17.48 -25.09
CA THR A 44 28.53 -18.83 -25.51
C THR A 44 28.39 -19.81 -24.34
N LEU A 45 27.17 -20.30 -24.12
CA LEU A 45 26.96 -21.50 -23.32
C LEU A 45 27.27 -22.73 -24.20
N SER A 46 28.37 -23.44 -23.91
CA SER A 46 28.68 -24.71 -24.58
C SER A 46 27.66 -25.77 -24.16
N LEU A 47 26.60 -25.93 -24.94
CA LEU A 47 25.64 -27.01 -24.77
C LEU A 47 26.18 -28.29 -25.45
N PRO A 48 26.09 -29.47 -24.81
CA PRO A 48 26.38 -30.73 -25.47
C PRO A 48 25.32 -30.99 -26.55
N LYS A 49 25.76 -31.54 -27.70
CA LYS A 49 24.91 -31.87 -28.85
C LYS A 49 23.81 -32.85 -28.44
N ILE A 50 22.59 -32.34 -28.24
CA ILE A 50 21.42 -33.20 -28.06
C ILE A 50 20.71 -33.30 -29.41
N SER A 51 20.65 -34.55 -29.88
CA SER A 51 19.96 -35.03 -31.07
C SER A 51 18.55 -34.46 -31.21
N THR A 52 18.18 -34.09 -32.44
CA THR A 52 16.89 -33.57 -32.86
C THR A 52 15.78 -34.61 -32.72
N ALA A 53 15.29 -34.84 -31.50
CA ALA A 53 14.06 -35.57 -31.28
C ALA A 53 12.86 -34.71 -31.72
N LYS A 54 12.07 -35.21 -32.69
CA LYS A 54 10.85 -34.56 -33.22
C LYS A 54 9.92 -34.14 -32.08
N PHE A 55 9.89 -32.85 -31.82
CA PHE A 55 9.11 -32.23 -30.76
C PHE A 55 7.62 -32.28 -31.09
N ASN A 56 6.84 -33.08 -30.35
CA ASN A 56 5.42 -33.26 -30.60
C ASN A 56 4.59 -32.23 -29.83
N TRP A 57 4.21 -31.14 -30.53
CA TRP A 57 3.40 -30.04 -30.00
C TRP A 57 2.00 -30.45 -29.47
N SER A 58 1.49 -31.62 -29.89
CA SER A 58 0.19 -32.16 -29.43
C SER A 58 0.24 -32.66 -27.98
N VAL A 59 1.40 -33.16 -27.53
CA VAL A 59 1.57 -33.66 -26.16
C VAL A 59 1.64 -32.48 -25.18
N LEU A 60 2.37 -31.42 -25.55
CA LEU A 60 2.48 -30.20 -24.75
C LEU A 60 1.15 -29.49 -24.58
N THR A 61 0.35 -29.39 -25.65
CA THR A 61 -0.99 -28.78 -25.59
C THR A 61 -1.96 -29.58 -24.73
N LYS A 62 -1.85 -30.92 -24.72
CA LYS A 62 -2.61 -31.78 -23.80
C LYS A 62 -2.14 -31.66 -22.34
N MET A 63 -0.83 -31.56 -22.10
CA MET A 63 -0.28 -31.33 -20.75
C MET A 63 -0.68 -29.94 -20.21
N TRP A 64 -0.59 -28.91 -21.04
CA TRP A 64 -1.06 -27.56 -20.71
C TRP A 64 -2.55 -27.53 -20.36
N LYS A 65 -3.43 -28.21 -21.12
CA LYS A 65 -4.87 -28.27 -20.80
C LYS A 65 -5.17 -29.03 -19.50
N LYS A 66 -4.35 -30.01 -19.13
CA LYS A 66 -4.55 -30.83 -17.93
C LYS A 66 -4.04 -30.13 -16.66
N GLU A 67 -2.94 -29.40 -16.75
CA GLU A 67 -2.35 -28.65 -15.63
C GLU A 67 -3.00 -27.27 -15.42
N THR A 68 -3.45 -26.60 -16.48
CA THR A 68 -4.14 -25.31 -16.34
C THR A 68 -5.50 -25.46 -15.65
N VAL A 69 -6.25 -26.53 -15.87
CA VAL A 69 -7.57 -26.73 -15.24
C VAL A 69 -7.44 -27.24 -13.80
N ALA A 70 -6.42 -28.05 -13.50
CA ALA A 70 -6.14 -28.50 -12.13
C ALA A 70 -5.54 -27.39 -11.25
N GLY A 71 -4.59 -26.61 -11.77
CA GLY A 71 -4.03 -25.44 -11.07
C GLY A 71 -4.97 -24.24 -11.00
N ALA A 72 -5.90 -24.09 -11.96
CA ALA A 72 -6.90 -23.01 -11.94
C ALA A 72 -8.04 -23.22 -10.92
N SER A 73 -8.22 -24.44 -10.42
CA SER A 73 -9.30 -24.77 -9.49
C SER A 73 -9.02 -24.32 -8.05
N ASP A 74 -7.75 -24.22 -7.65
CA ASP A 74 -7.39 -23.99 -6.24
C ASP A 74 -6.86 -22.57 -5.93
N TRP A 75 -6.33 -21.82 -6.89
CA TRP A 75 -5.96 -20.41 -6.63
C TRP A 75 -7.18 -19.58 -6.21
N ARG A 76 -8.39 -19.89 -6.71
CA ARG A 76 -9.62 -19.20 -6.31
C ARG A 76 -9.98 -19.44 -4.85
N LYS A 77 -9.74 -20.66 -4.35
CA LYS A 77 -9.97 -20.99 -2.94
C LYS A 77 -8.91 -20.34 -2.07
N GLU A 78 -7.67 -20.33 -2.52
CA GLU A 78 -6.55 -19.70 -1.81
C GLU A 78 -6.70 -18.17 -1.77
N THR A 79 -7.12 -17.53 -2.87
CA THR A 79 -7.46 -16.10 -2.88
C THR A 79 -8.70 -15.80 -2.03
N ALA A 80 -9.75 -16.64 -2.10
CA ALA A 80 -10.94 -16.47 -1.26
C ALA A 80 -10.64 -16.68 0.23
N GLU A 81 -9.74 -17.60 0.58
CA GLU A 81 -9.31 -17.83 1.96
C GLU A 81 -8.43 -16.68 2.46
N VAL A 82 -7.55 -16.13 1.62
CA VAL A 82 -6.76 -14.92 1.93
C VAL A 82 -7.66 -13.69 2.03
N GLU A 83 -8.67 -13.54 1.18
CA GLU A 83 -9.67 -12.48 1.26
C GLU A 83 -10.51 -12.60 2.53
N ALA A 84 -11.03 -13.79 2.86
CA ALA A 84 -11.76 -14.05 4.09
C ALA A 84 -10.89 -13.79 5.35
N LYS A 85 -9.61 -14.19 5.30
CA LYS A 85 -8.63 -13.90 6.36
C LYS A 85 -8.25 -12.43 6.46
N LYS A 86 -8.46 -11.60 5.44
CA LYS A 86 -8.30 -10.14 5.49
C LYS A 86 -9.61 -9.43 5.89
N GLU A 87 -10.74 -10.00 5.49
CA GLU A 87 -12.08 -9.51 5.78
C GLU A 87 -12.41 -9.62 7.27
N VAL A 88 -12.01 -10.71 7.93
CA VAL A 88 -12.20 -10.87 9.39
C VAL A 88 -11.42 -9.81 10.19
N PRO A 89 -10.11 -9.58 9.94
CA PRO A 89 -9.38 -8.45 10.52
C PRO A 89 -10.00 -7.10 10.18
N ALA A 90 -10.38 -6.83 8.93
CA ALA A 90 -10.97 -5.55 8.54
C ALA A 90 -12.34 -5.28 9.20
N LYS A 91 -13.17 -6.32 9.35
CA LYS A 91 -14.45 -6.23 10.06
C LYS A 91 -14.24 -6.04 11.56
N LEU A 92 -13.30 -6.77 12.15
CA LEU A 92 -12.92 -6.62 13.55
C LEU A 92 -12.37 -5.22 13.82
N GLU A 93 -11.49 -4.71 12.95
CA GLU A 93 -10.95 -3.36 12.97
C GLU A 93 -12.07 -2.33 12.99
N SER A 94 -13.01 -2.40 12.05
CA SER A 94 -14.14 -1.47 11.96
C SER A 94 -15.01 -1.46 13.22
N ILE A 95 -15.32 -2.63 13.78
CA ILE A 95 -16.11 -2.75 15.01
C ILE A 95 -15.36 -2.13 16.20
N MET A 96 -14.07 -2.46 16.35
CA MET A 96 -13.24 -1.94 17.44
C MET A 96 -13.00 -0.44 17.32
N LEU A 97 -12.81 0.07 16.10
CA LEU A 97 -12.75 1.51 15.82
C LEU A 97 -14.05 2.21 16.23
N GLY A 98 -15.20 1.65 15.87
CA GLY A 98 -16.50 2.20 16.25
C GLY A 98 -16.72 2.23 17.77
N HIS A 99 -16.30 1.16 18.47
CA HIS A 99 -16.35 1.11 19.92
C HIS A 99 -15.43 2.18 20.56
N ALA A 100 -14.18 2.28 20.10
CA ALA A 100 -13.23 3.27 20.60
C ALA A 100 -13.69 4.71 20.33
N ASP A 101 -14.22 4.99 19.13
CA ASP A 101 -14.82 6.30 18.78
C ASP A 101 -16.00 6.63 19.71
N SER A 102 -16.83 5.65 20.07
CA SER A 102 -17.94 5.84 21.02
C SER A 102 -17.43 6.16 22.43
N LEU A 103 -16.40 5.47 22.90
CA LEU A 103 -15.78 5.75 24.20
C LEU A 103 -15.19 7.17 24.25
N LEU A 104 -14.58 7.65 23.16
CA LEU A 104 -14.11 9.03 23.06
C LEU A 104 -15.23 10.05 23.16
N LYS A 105 -16.37 9.79 22.50
CA LYS A 105 -17.55 10.66 22.60
C LYS A 105 -18.13 10.70 24.02
N GLN A 106 -18.02 9.61 24.76
CA GLN A 106 -18.41 9.51 26.17
C GLN A 106 -17.40 10.13 27.14
N GLY A 107 -16.25 10.62 26.66
CA GLY A 107 -15.19 11.17 27.50
C GLY A 107 -14.35 10.10 28.23
N LYS A 108 -14.54 8.82 27.93
CA LYS A 108 -13.76 7.70 28.51
C LYS A 108 -12.42 7.55 27.78
N ILE A 109 -11.58 8.59 27.88
CA ILE A 109 -10.37 8.76 27.09
C ILE A 109 -9.39 7.60 27.30
N GLN A 110 -9.15 7.18 28.53
CA GLN A 110 -8.17 6.12 28.86
C GLN A 110 -8.60 4.74 28.32
N GLN A 111 -9.90 4.46 28.33
CA GLN A 111 -10.42 3.20 27.78
C GLN A 111 -10.29 3.18 26.25
N ALA A 112 -10.62 4.30 25.60
CA ALA A 112 -10.44 4.42 24.15
C ALA A 112 -8.97 4.29 23.75
N GLU A 113 -8.06 4.94 24.47
CA GLU A 113 -6.62 4.87 24.24
C GLU A 113 -6.11 3.43 24.24
N LYS A 114 -6.49 2.64 25.25
CA LYS A 114 -6.11 1.22 25.34
C LYS A 114 -6.55 0.43 24.10
N ILE A 115 -7.76 0.68 23.59
CA ILE A 115 -8.27 0.01 22.39
C ILE A 115 -7.49 0.44 21.15
N TYR A 116 -7.21 1.74 21.01
CA TYR A 116 -6.43 2.21 19.86
C TYR A 116 -4.98 1.72 19.87
N ILE A 117 -4.36 1.56 21.04
CA ILE A 117 -3.03 0.96 21.15
C ILE A 117 -3.07 -0.49 20.66
N ASP A 118 -4.04 -1.29 21.14
CA ASP A 118 -4.23 -2.66 20.66
C ASP A 118 -4.48 -2.71 19.14
N LEU A 119 -5.30 -1.80 18.61
CA LEU A 119 -5.52 -1.67 17.18
C LEU A 119 -4.24 -1.31 16.41
N ALA A 120 -3.40 -0.41 16.93
CA ALA A 120 -2.14 -0.05 16.29
C ALA A 120 -1.17 -1.24 16.21
N THR A 121 -1.19 -2.15 17.20
CA THR A 121 -0.39 -3.38 17.16
C THR A 121 -0.87 -4.38 16.11
N LYS A 122 -2.19 -4.45 15.88
CA LYS A 122 -2.81 -5.38 14.92
C LYS A 122 -2.81 -4.86 13.49
N PHE A 123 -2.91 -3.54 13.34
CA PHE A 123 -3.06 -2.84 12.07
C PHE A 123 -2.03 -1.70 11.96
N PRO A 124 -0.72 -2.03 11.90
CA PRO A 124 0.35 -1.03 12.00
C PRO A 124 0.45 -0.08 10.81
N ASN A 125 -0.26 -0.35 9.71
CA ASN A 125 -0.22 0.45 8.48
C ASN A 125 -1.51 1.27 8.28
N GLU A 126 -2.44 1.25 9.24
CA GLU A 126 -3.71 1.94 9.10
C GLU A 126 -3.61 3.38 9.62
N PRO A 127 -3.60 4.39 8.73
CA PRO A 127 -3.38 5.78 9.12
C PRO A 127 -4.46 6.28 10.09
N LYS A 128 -5.72 5.82 9.97
CA LYS A 128 -6.82 6.30 10.81
C LYS A 128 -6.58 6.02 12.30
N ILE A 129 -5.98 4.88 12.63
CA ILE A 129 -5.70 4.49 14.03
C ILE A 129 -4.74 5.48 14.68
N TYR A 130 -3.62 5.78 14.03
CA TYR A 130 -2.64 6.75 14.55
C TYR A 130 -3.21 8.17 14.64
N SER A 131 -4.04 8.58 13.68
CA SER A 131 -4.71 9.88 13.75
C SER A 131 -5.63 9.99 14.97
N ARG A 132 -6.35 8.91 15.32
CA ARG A 132 -7.18 8.87 16.52
C ARG A 132 -6.36 8.87 17.82
N LEU A 133 -5.25 8.12 17.88
CA LEU A 133 -4.31 8.20 19.01
C LEU A 133 -3.74 9.61 19.18
N GLY A 134 -3.36 10.27 18.08
CA GLY A 134 -2.89 11.65 18.13
C GLY A 134 -3.93 12.61 18.70
N VAL A 135 -5.21 12.46 18.33
CA VAL A 135 -6.32 13.26 18.88
C VAL A 135 -6.51 13.00 20.38
N ILE A 136 -6.33 11.76 20.83
CA ILE A 136 -6.36 11.40 22.25
C ILE A 136 -5.24 12.12 23.01
N TYR A 137 -4.01 12.03 22.52
CA TYR A 137 -2.86 12.67 23.16
C TYR A 137 -2.97 14.20 23.15
N LEU A 138 -3.55 14.81 22.11
CA LEU A 138 -3.90 16.24 22.12
C LEU A 138 -4.85 16.60 23.26
N LYS A 139 -5.90 15.80 23.48
CA LYS A 139 -6.86 16.01 24.59
C LYS A 139 -6.20 15.88 25.95
N GLN A 140 -5.20 15.01 26.07
CA GLN A 140 -4.39 14.84 27.26
C GLN A 140 -3.28 15.89 27.42
N LYS A 141 -3.13 16.81 26.44
CA LYS A 141 -2.03 17.78 26.35
C LYS A 141 -0.64 17.14 26.25
N ASN A 142 -0.57 15.87 25.88
CA ASN A 142 0.67 15.18 25.59
C ASN A 142 1.06 15.46 24.13
N TYR A 143 1.58 16.66 23.88
CA TYR A 143 1.77 17.16 22.53
C TYR A 143 2.89 16.43 21.76
N ALA A 144 3.89 15.89 22.46
CA ALA A 144 4.97 15.13 21.84
C ALA A 144 4.46 13.80 21.25
N ASP A 145 3.72 13.02 22.05
CA ASP A 145 3.15 11.76 21.59
C ASP A 145 2.07 12.00 20.52
N ALA A 146 1.31 13.09 20.64
CA ALA A 146 0.37 13.50 19.61
C ALA A 146 1.06 13.76 18.26
N ARG A 147 2.16 14.53 18.26
CA ARG A 147 2.97 14.81 17.07
C ARG A 147 3.43 13.49 16.44
N ASP A 148 3.99 12.58 17.23
CA ASP A 148 4.55 11.33 16.71
C ASP A 148 3.48 10.44 16.09
N CYS A 149 2.30 10.36 16.71
CA CYS A 149 1.14 9.68 16.14
C CYS A 149 0.70 10.30 14.81
N PHE A 150 0.60 11.63 14.72
CA PHE A 150 0.22 12.27 13.46
C PHE A 150 1.26 12.07 12.37
N LEU A 151 2.55 12.12 12.70
CA LEU A 151 3.61 11.83 11.74
C LEU A 151 3.55 10.37 11.23
N GLN A 152 3.27 9.40 12.11
CA GLN A 152 3.03 8.02 11.66
C GLN A 152 1.80 7.92 10.77
N SER A 153 0.70 8.57 11.12
CA SER A 153 -0.49 8.65 10.28
C SER A 153 -0.17 9.20 8.88
N LEU A 154 0.55 10.32 8.82
CA LEU A 154 0.91 11.01 7.57
C LEU A 154 1.90 10.21 6.71
N LYS A 155 2.67 9.29 7.29
CA LYS A 155 3.54 8.38 6.54
C LYS A 155 2.74 7.46 5.60
N TYR A 156 1.52 7.10 6.00
CA TYR A 156 0.65 6.18 5.24
C TYR A 156 -0.40 6.93 4.41
N ASP A 157 -0.93 8.04 4.94
CA ASP A 157 -1.88 8.90 4.22
C ASP A 157 -1.73 10.37 4.65
N ASP A 158 -1.27 11.20 3.72
CA ASP A 158 -1.06 12.64 3.88
C ASP A 158 -2.11 13.50 3.16
N THR A 159 -3.18 12.90 2.64
CA THR A 159 -4.15 13.58 1.77
C THR A 159 -5.28 14.26 2.55
N GLU A 160 -5.48 13.90 3.82
CA GLU A 160 -6.53 14.46 4.65
C GLU A 160 -6.08 15.71 5.42
N ALA A 161 -6.68 16.87 5.11
CA ALA A 161 -6.42 18.14 5.81
C ALA A 161 -6.52 18.07 7.34
N PRO A 162 -7.48 17.34 7.96
CA PRO A 162 -7.55 17.21 9.42
C PRO A 162 -6.28 16.65 10.07
N ARG A 163 -5.52 15.77 9.39
CA ARG A 163 -4.29 15.18 9.95
C ARG A 163 -3.19 16.24 10.07
N HIS A 164 -3.02 17.06 9.03
CA HIS A 164 -2.09 18.18 9.03
C HIS A 164 -2.51 19.27 10.04
N TYR A 165 -3.81 19.58 10.11
CA TYR A 165 -4.34 20.50 11.10
C TYR A 165 -4.04 20.05 12.54
N ASN A 166 -4.32 18.78 12.87
CA ASN A 166 -4.08 18.28 14.22
C ASN A 166 -2.58 18.19 14.55
N LEU A 167 -1.72 17.88 13.57
CA LEU A 167 -0.27 17.98 13.73
C LEU A 167 0.16 19.43 14.03
N ALA A 168 -0.44 20.42 13.36
CA ALA A 168 -0.19 21.82 13.69
C ALA A 168 -0.61 22.15 15.13
N MET A 169 -1.75 21.63 15.60
CA MET A 169 -2.19 21.84 16.98
C MET A 169 -1.21 21.22 17.99
N ALA A 170 -0.65 20.04 17.67
CA ALA A 170 0.41 19.45 18.48
C ALA A 170 1.64 20.37 18.53
N TYR A 171 2.09 20.89 17.38
CA TYR A 171 3.22 21.82 17.35
C TYR A 171 2.97 23.14 18.09
N ILE A 172 1.75 23.68 18.06
CA ILE A 172 1.39 24.86 18.86
C ILE A 172 1.50 24.54 20.35
N GLY A 173 0.97 23.39 20.80
CA GLY A 173 1.09 22.96 22.19
C GLY A 173 2.53 22.72 22.63
N MET A 174 3.42 22.37 21.69
CA MET A 174 4.87 22.26 21.91
C MET A 174 5.63 23.59 21.79
N ASN A 175 4.95 24.73 21.66
CA ASN A 175 5.56 26.03 21.43
C ASN A 175 6.50 26.06 20.20
N SER A 176 6.11 25.36 19.13
CA SER A 176 6.85 25.25 17.87
C SER A 176 6.07 25.87 16.70
N PRO A 177 5.83 27.19 16.71
CA PRO A 177 4.93 27.88 15.77
C PRO A 177 5.36 27.73 14.30
N GLU A 178 6.66 27.72 14.01
CA GLU A 178 7.16 27.59 12.64
C GLU A 178 6.78 26.24 11.99
N LYS A 179 6.84 25.15 12.76
CA LYS A 179 6.38 23.83 12.29
C LYS A 179 4.87 23.79 12.14
N ALA A 180 4.13 24.45 13.04
CA ALA A 180 2.68 24.58 12.95
C ALA A 180 2.25 25.33 11.67
N LYS A 181 2.94 26.42 11.29
CA LYS A 181 2.69 27.16 10.04
C LYS A 181 2.81 26.25 8.82
N VAL A 182 3.85 25.42 8.75
CA VAL A 182 4.05 24.47 7.65
C VAL A 182 2.89 23.48 7.55
N SER A 183 2.50 22.88 8.67
CA SER A 183 1.37 21.93 8.71
C SER A 183 0.03 22.60 8.38
N LEU A 184 -0.22 23.83 8.85
CA LEU A 184 -1.45 24.59 8.52
C LEU A 184 -1.52 24.95 7.03
N LYS A 185 -0.41 25.38 6.42
CA LYS A 185 -0.34 25.66 4.98
C LYS A 185 -0.69 24.40 4.17
N LYS A 186 -0.20 23.23 4.58
CA LYS A 186 -0.57 21.96 3.94
C LYS A 186 -2.05 21.64 4.13
N ALA A 187 -2.59 21.80 5.34
CA ALA A 187 -4.02 21.61 5.60
C ALA A 187 -4.90 22.53 4.72
N LEU A 188 -4.52 23.81 4.59
CA LEU A 188 -5.21 24.80 3.76
C LEU A 188 -5.14 24.46 2.27
N SER A 189 -4.01 23.92 1.79
CA SER A 189 -3.85 23.48 0.39
C SER A 189 -4.74 22.27 0.03
N LEU A 190 -5.03 21.41 1.01
CA LEU A 190 -5.84 20.20 0.83
C LEU A 190 -7.34 20.52 0.98
N ASP A 191 -7.69 21.43 1.88
CA ASP A 191 -9.06 21.83 2.20
C ASP A 191 -9.05 23.31 2.57
N PRO A 192 -9.37 24.21 1.62
CA PRO A 192 -9.36 25.65 1.86
C PRO A 192 -10.47 26.04 2.85
N LYS A 193 -10.15 26.04 4.15
CA LYS A 193 -11.05 26.48 5.22
C LYS A 193 -10.50 27.68 5.95
N ASP A 194 -11.37 28.65 6.19
CA ASP A 194 -11.07 29.88 6.96
C ASP A 194 -10.46 29.57 8.33
N LYS A 195 -10.89 28.48 8.98
CA LYS A 195 -10.33 28.08 10.28
C LYS A 195 -8.83 27.83 10.24
N TYR A 196 -8.26 27.32 9.14
CA TYR A 196 -6.82 27.10 9.01
C TYR A 196 -6.09 28.42 8.78
N GLN A 197 -6.67 29.29 7.92
CA GLN A 197 -6.14 30.62 7.63
C GLN A 197 -6.11 31.50 8.89
N ASN A 198 -7.22 31.55 9.64
CA ASN A 198 -7.35 32.35 10.86
C ASN A 198 -6.30 31.98 11.92
N ILE A 199 -5.91 30.70 12.00
CA ILE A 199 -4.84 30.29 12.91
C ILE A 199 -3.48 30.69 12.34
N LEU A 200 -3.26 30.52 11.04
CA LEU A 200 -2.03 30.92 10.39
C LEU A 200 -1.75 32.42 10.56
N ASP A 201 -2.77 33.26 10.44
CA ASP A 201 -2.68 34.71 10.63
C ASP A 201 -2.31 35.05 12.07
N LYS A 202 -2.91 34.38 13.06
CA LYS A 202 -2.56 34.55 14.48
C LYS A 202 -1.10 34.25 14.77
N ILE A 203 -0.58 33.12 14.26
CA ILE A 203 0.83 32.73 14.48
C ILE A 203 1.80 33.66 13.68
N SER A 204 1.31 34.36 12.66
CA SER A 204 2.14 35.24 11.83
C SER A 204 2.10 36.71 12.27
N GLY A 205 1.12 37.09 13.10
CA GLY A 205 0.96 38.43 13.65
C GLY A 205 1.59 38.64 15.04
N GLU A 206 2.16 37.58 15.63
CA GLU A 206 3.00 37.61 16.85
C GLU A 206 4.49 37.62 16.47
#